data_AF-A0A353CUS1-F1
#
_entry.id   AF-A0A353CUS1-F1
#
_cell.length_a   1.000
_cell.length_b   1.000
_cell.length_c   1.000
_cell.angle_alpha   90.00
_cell.angle_beta   90.00
_cell.angle_gamma   90.00
#
_symmetry.space_group_name_H-M   'P 1'
#
loop_
_entity.id
_entity.type
_entity.pdbx_description
1 polymer ?
#
loop_
_entity_poly.entity_id
_entity_poly.type
_entity_poly.pdbx_seq_one_letter_code
_entity_poly.pdbx_strand_id
1 'polypeptide(L)'
;MADNDPAGLELYENHLKGAYSVPSGDKVLAITDTSCYTLAEETAWLKDNIPGKGGKSEYLRAMSELGIEDPVRIFDKLLAIGALRHAAKRSFSDVLRAVISPKIRLLPSRAQEKLFSIFGIGPGVFDKALRVLAWPAAAGLAWGLLYSAAPSLAVPP
;
A
#
# COMPACT_ATOMS: atom_id res chain seq x y z
N MET A 1 -11.04 -11.21 -40.41
CA MET A 1 -11.94 -11.06 -39.24
C MET A 1 -11.41 -9.86 -38.46
N ALA A 2 -11.98 -8.67 -38.68
CA ALA A 2 -11.56 -7.46 -37.99
C ALA A 2 -12.31 -7.43 -36.65
N ASP A 3 -11.58 -7.61 -35.56
CA ASP A 3 -12.14 -7.49 -34.22
C ASP A 3 -12.36 -6.00 -33.92
N ASN A 4 -13.62 -5.63 -33.75
CA ASN A 4 -14.01 -4.28 -33.37
C ASN A 4 -13.81 -4.15 -31.87
N ASP A 5 -12.61 -3.79 -31.43
CA ASP A 5 -12.38 -3.32 -30.06
C ASP A 5 -13.10 -1.97 -29.89
N PRO A 6 -14.13 -1.87 -29.01
CA PRO A 6 -14.76 -0.58 -28.74
C PRO A 6 -13.73 0.30 -28.06
N ALA A 7 -13.38 1.41 -28.70
CA ALA A 7 -12.45 2.42 -28.22
C ALA A 7 -12.92 3.09 -26.92
N GLY A 8 -12.78 2.38 -25.80
CA GLY A 8 -12.49 2.93 -24.49
C GLY A 8 -11.15 2.35 -24.09
N LEU A 9 -10.11 3.18 -24.01
CA LEU A 9 -8.72 2.77 -23.71
C LEU A 9 -8.68 1.79 -22.54
N GLU A 10 -8.68 0.48 -22.83
CA GLU A 10 -8.54 -0.54 -21.81
C GLU A 10 -7.12 -0.44 -21.26
N LEU A 11 -7.05 0.14 -20.07
CA LEU A 11 -5.82 0.28 -19.33
C LEU A 11 -5.60 -1.01 -18.57
N TYR A 12 -4.38 -1.52 -18.66
CA TYR A 12 -3.91 -2.67 -17.94
C TYR A 12 -2.87 -2.22 -16.91
N GLU A 13 -2.84 -2.90 -15.77
CA GLU A 13 -1.89 -2.70 -14.69
C GLU A 13 -1.12 -4.00 -14.45
N ASN A 14 0.19 -3.89 -14.39
CA ASN A 14 1.09 -4.98 -14.03
C ASN A 14 1.25 -5.03 -12.51
N HIS A 15 0.55 -5.95 -11.88
CA HIS A 15 0.57 -6.13 -10.41
C HIS A 15 1.88 -6.72 -9.91
N LEU A 16 2.67 -7.35 -10.79
CA LEU A 16 4.00 -7.81 -10.45
C LEU A 16 5.01 -6.65 -10.42
N LYS A 17 4.70 -5.49 -11.03
CA LYS A 17 5.58 -4.33 -11.01
C LYS A 17 5.73 -3.82 -9.57
N GLY A 18 6.96 -3.82 -9.06
CA GLY A 18 7.25 -3.44 -7.67
C GLY A 18 6.94 -4.52 -6.61
N ALA A 19 6.60 -5.74 -7.03
CA ALA A 19 6.45 -6.88 -6.12
C ALA A 19 7.79 -7.22 -5.45
N TYR A 20 7.74 -7.53 -4.15
CA TYR A 20 8.91 -7.99 -3.43
C TYR A 20 9.30 -9.38 -3.97
N SER A 21 10.53 -9.50 -4.44
CA SER A 21 11.01 -10.70 -5.13
C SER A 21 12.06 -11.40 -4.27
N VAL A 22 11.87 -12.69 -3.99
CA VAL A 22 12.80 -13.53 -3.23
C VAL A 22 13.25 -14.69 -4.12
N PRO A 23 14.55 -14.85 -4.40
CA PRO A 23 15.04 -16.01 -5.13
C PRO A 23 14.88 -17.28 -4.29
N SER A 24 14.44 -18.37 -4.92
CA SER A 24 14.24 -19.68 -4.31
C SER A 24 14.61 -20.77 -5.32
N GLY A 25 15.90 -21.14 -5.34
CA GLY A 25 16.46 -22.03 -6.37
C GLY A 25 16.31 -21.41 -7.76
N ASP A 26 15.78 -22.17 -8.71
CA ASP A 26 15.58 -21.76 -10.12
C ASP A 26 14.30 -20.92 -10.33
N LYS A 27 13.67 -20.48 -9.25
CA LYS A 27 12.39 -19.74 -9.29
C LYS A 27 12.47 -18.49 -8.43
N VAL A 28 11.64 -17.52 -8.78
CA VAL A 28 11.51 -16.26 -8.03
C VAL A 28 10.13 -16.21 -7.39
N LEU A 29 10.08 -16.08 -6.08
CA LEU A 29 8.84 -15.83 -5.36
C LEU A 29 8.52 -14.33 -5.41
N ALA A 30 7.45 -13.95 -6.09
CA ALA A 30 6.96 -12.57 -6.15
C ALA A 30 5.78 -12.40 -5.19
N ILE A 31 5.97 -11.57 -4.17
CA ILE A 31 4.97 -11.22 -3.17
C ILE A 31 4.41 -9.85 -3.51
N THR A 32 3.13 -9.83 -3.88
CA THR A 32 2.33 -8.61 -4.08
C THR A 32 1.56 -8.28 -2.81
N ASP A 33 0.81 -7.19 -2.82
CA ASP A 33 -0.05 -6.79 -1.70
C ASP A 33 -1.24 -7.72 -1.44
N THR A 34 -1.62 -8.50 -2.46
CA THR A 34 -2.86 -9.29 -2.48
C THR A 34 -2.62 -10.76 -2.77
N SER A 35 -1.44 -11.14 -3.26
CA SER A 35 -1.16 -12.50 -3.74
C SER A 35 0.34 -12.84 -3.75
N CYS A 36 0.66 -14.13 -3.74
CA CYS A 36 2.02 -14.65 -3.84
C CYS A 36 2.12 -15.52 -5.10
N TYR A 37 3.16 -15.30 -5.91
CA TYR A 37 3.36 -16.00 -7.18
C TYR A 37 4.74 -16.63 -7.22
N THR A 38 4.84 -17.87 -7.68
CA THR A 38 6.11 -18.48 -8.06
C THR A 38 6.34 -18.23 -9.56
N LEU A 39 7.36 -17.45 -9.88
CA LEU A 39 7.73 -17.06 -11.23
C LEU A 39 8.97 -17.82 -11.68
N ALA A 40 9.03 -18.12 -12.98
CA ALA A 40 10.29 -18.48 -13.63
C ALA A 40 11.20 -17.23 -13.74
N GLU A 41 12.51 -17.42 -13.82
CA GLU A 41 13.48 -16.33 -13.91
C GLU A 41 13.21 -15.41 -15.11
N GLU A 42 12.83 -15.99 -16.24
CA GLU A 42 12.49 -15.27 -17.47
C GLU A 42 11.25 -14.40 -17.29
N THR A 43 10.28 -14.85 -16.50
CA THR A 43 9.07 -14.07 -16.18
C THR A 43 9.39 -12.94 -15.21
N ALA A 44 10.30 -13.17 -14.26
CA ALA A 44 10.78 -12.13 -13.36
C ALA A 44 11.57 -11.05 -14.11
N TRP A 45 12.41 -11.45 -15.08
CA TRP A 45 13.10 -10.53 -15.98
C TRP A 45 12.13 -9.73 -16.84
N LEU A 46 11.12 -10.41 -17.42
CA LEU A 46 10.11 -9.75 -18.24
C LEU A 46 9.35 -8.67 -17.46
N LYS A 47 8.94 -8.99 -16.22
CA LYS A 47 8.27 -8.05 -15.30
C LYS A 47 9.06 -6.75 -15.12
N ASP A 48 10.37 -6.82 -15.02
CA ASP A 48 11.21 -5.63 -14.81
C ASP A 48 11.34 -4.76 -16.07
N ASN A 49 11.17 -5.36 -17.26
CA ASN A 49 11.35 -4.68 -18.54
C ASN A 49 10.04 -4.22 -19.23
N ILE A 50 8.87 -4.73 -18.82
CA ILE A 50 7.58 -4.27 -19.36
C ILE A 50 6.97 -3.10 -18.55
N PRO A 51 6.08 -2.28 -19.15
CA PRO A 51 5.46 -1.16 -18.45
C PRO A 51 4.64 -1.57 -17.21
N GLY A 52 4.58 -0.68 -16.22
CA GLY A 52 3.79 -0.87 -15.00
C GLY A 52 2.29 -0.65 -15.20
N LYS A 53 1.93 0.27 -16.10
CA LYS A 53 0.57 0.55 -16.54
C LYS A 53 0.61 0.96 -18.00
N GLY A 54 -0.42 0.63 -18.76
CA GLY A 54 -0.49 1.00 -20.17
C GLY A 54 -1.64 0.34 -20.91
N GLY A 55 -1.85 0.75 -22.15
CA GLY A 55 -2.76 0.06 -23.07
C GLY A 55 -2.15 -1.25 -23.59
N LYS A 56 -2.98 -2.16 -24.12
CA LYS A 56 -2.50 -3.41 -24.74
C LYS A 56 -1.41 -3.17 -25.78
N SER A 57 -1.56 -2.16 -26.63
CA SER A 57 -0.57 -1.80 -27.66
C SER A 57 0.80 -1.42 -27.09
N GLU A 58 0.86 -0.75 -25.94
CA GLU A 58 2.12 -0.38 -25.29
C GLU A 58 2.84 -1.60 -24.72
N TYR A 59 2.08 -2.55 -24.13
CA TYR A 59 2.62 -3.82 -23.66
C TYR A 59 3.17 -4.66 -24.82
N LEU A 60 2.40 -4.78 -25.90
CA LEU A 60 2.83 -5.52 -27.09
C LEU A 60 4.08 -4.91 -27.70
N ARG A 61 4.12 -3.58 -27.84
CA ARG A 61 5.31 -2.86 -28.35
C ARG A 61 6.54 -3.13 -27.47
N ALA A 62 6.42 -3.00 -26.16
CA ALA A 62 7.51 -3.26 -25.24
C ALA A 62 8.02 -4.71 -25.34
N MET A 63 7.11 -5.69 -25.45
CA MET A 63 7.50 -7.10 -25.62
C MET A 63 8.17 -7.37 -26.97
N SER A 64 7.69 -6.75 -28.05
CA SER A 64 8.34 -6.82 -29.36
C SER A 64 9.75 -6.21 -29.34
N GLU A 65 9.94 -5.08 -28.66
CA GLU A 65 11.25 -4.43 -28.48
C GLU A 65 12.24 -5.31 -27.68
N LEU A 66 11.74 -6.20 -26.82
CA LEU A 66 12.53 -7.19 -26.09
C LEU A 66 12.86 -8.44 -26.94
N GLY A 67 12.40 -8.51 -28.20
CA GLY A 67 12.66 -9.63 -29.10
C GLY A 67 11.76 -10.85 -28.86
N ILE A 68 10.61 -10.69 -28.20
CA ILE A 68 9.65 -11.78 -28.00
C ILE A 68 8.94 -12.07 -29.33
N GLU A 69 9.05 -13.31 -29.81
CA GLU A 69 8.49 -13.74 -31.09
C GLU A 69 6.95 -13.62 -31.16
N ASP A 70 6.26 -13.91 -30.05
CA ASP A 70 4.80 -13.88 -29.96
C ASP A 70 4.32 -13.05 -28.74
N PRO A 71 4.35 -11.72 -28.85
CA PRO A 71 4.02 -10.83 -27.74
C PRO A 71 2.53 -10.92 -27.36
N VAL A 72 1.65 -11.25 -28.31
CA VAL A 72 0.20 -11.39 -28.07
C VAL A 72 -0.06 -12.59 -27.17
N ARG A 73 0.51 -13.75 -27.48
CA ARG A 73 0.35 -14.94 -26.67
C ARG A 73 0.94 -14.80 -25.27
N ILE A 74 2.06 -14.07 -25.12
CA ILE A 74 2.63 -13.78 -23.81
C ILE A 74 1.71 -12.83 -23.03
N PHE A 75 1.17 -11.79 -23.66
CA PHE A 75 0.20 -10.88 -23.05
C PHE A 75 -1.03 -11.63 -22.50
N ASP A 76 -1.63 -12.51 -23.31
CA ASP A 76 -2.81 -13.27 -22.90
C ASP A 76 -2.50 -14.25 -21.76
N LYS A 77 -1.31 -14.87 -21.77
CA LYS A 77 -0.85 -15.69 -20.64
C LYS A 77 -0.66 -14.87 -19.36
N LEU A 78 -0.07 -13.68 -19.45
CA LEU A 78 0.12 -12.78 -18.32
C LEU A 78 -1.21 -12.32 -17.73
N LEU A 79 -2.24 -12.10 -18.57
CA LEU A 79 -3.61 -11.86 -18.13
C LEU A 79 -4.21 -13.09 -17.46
N ALA A 80 -4.07 -14.27 -18.05
CA ALA A 80 -4.65 -15.51 -17.53
C ALA A 80 -4.11 -15.89 -16.15
N ILE A 81 -2.82 -15.62 -15.87
CA ILE A 81 -2.22 -15.84 -14.55
C ILE A 81 -2.47 -14.68 -13.56
N GLY A 82 -3.18 -13.64 -13.98
CA GLY A 82 -3.51 -12.47 -13.16
C GLY A 82 -2.32 -11.54 -12.86
N ALA A 83 -1.21 -11.68 -13.60
CA ALA A 83 -0.05 -10.81 -13.52
C ALA A 83 -0.34 -9.43 -14.13
N LEU A 84 -1.09 -9.42 -15.23
CA LEU A 84 -1.76 -8.24 -15.77
C LEU A 84 -3.23 -8.25 -15.35
N ARG A 85 -3.78 -7.08 -15.04
CA ARG A 85 -5.20 -6.91 -14.73
C ARG A 85 -5.74 -5.65 -15.38
N HIS A 86 -7.03 -5.62 -15.67
CA HIS A 86 -7.68 -4.36 -16.06
C HIS A 86 -7.54 -3.34 -14.91
N ALA A 87 -7.05 -2.16 -15.25
CA ALA A 87 -6.91 -1.06 -14.31
C ALA A 87 -8.31 -0.59 -13.93
N ALA A 88 -8.79 -1.03 -12.76
CA ALA A 88 -10.02 -0.49 -12.20
C ALA A 88 -9.82 1.01 -11.94
N LYS A 89 -10.73 1.85 -12.43
CA LYS A 89 -10.77 3.27 -12.06
C LYS A 89 -10.92 3.35 -10.54
N ARG A 90 -9.85 3.69 -9.81
CA ARG A 90 -9.93 3.97 -8.38
C ARG A 90 -10.93 5.11 -8.20
N SER A 91 -12.04 4.82 -7.54
CA SER A 91 -13.03 5.82 -7.14
C SER A 91 -12.38 6.75 -6.11
N PHE A 92 -12.74 8.03 -6.12
CA PHE A 92 -12.36 8.98 -5.07
C PHE A 92 -12.74 8.47 -3.65
N SER A 93 -13.76 7.61 -3.55
CA SER A 93 -14.13 6.97 -2.29
C SER A 93 -13.06 6.01 -1.74
N ASP A 94 -12.27 5.36 -2.61
CA ASP A 94 -11.19 4.46 -2.18
C ASP A 94 -9.99 5.23 -1.63
N VAL A 95 -9.73 6.43 -2.17
CA VAL A 95 -8.71 7.34 -1.64
C VAL A 95 -9.11 7.81 -0.23
N LEU A 96 -10.38 8.21 -0.05
CA LEU A 96 -10.90 8.59 1.27
C LEU A 96 -10.88 7.41 2.26
N ARG A 97 -11.22 6.20 1.82
CA ARG A 97 -11.10 4.98 2.65
C ARG A 97 -9.66 4.67 3.04
N ALA A 98 -8.68 4.93 2.16
CA ALA A 98 -7.27 4.72 2.47
C ALA A 98 -6.75 5.69 3.56
N VAL A 99 -7.35 6.88 3.67
CA VAL A 99 -7.05 7.84 4.75
C VAL A 99 -7.70 7.42 6.07
N ILE A 100 -8.95 6.94 6.03
CA ILE A 100 -9.73 6.59 7.23
C ILE A 100 -9.35 5.20 7.78
N SER A 101 -8.89 4.30 6.93
CA SER A 101 -8.37 2.98 7.30
C SER A 101 -7.00 2.79 6.66
N PRO A 102 -5.94 3.32 7.28
CA PRO A 102 -4.60 2.95 6.90
C PRO A 102 -4.48 1.45 7.20
N LYS A 103 -4.60 0.59 6.18
CA LYS A 103 -4.05 -0.75 6.27
C LYS A 103 -2.59 -0.52 6.65
N ILE A 104 -2.23 -0.87 7.88
CA ILE A 104 -0.90 -0.69 8.45
C ILE A 104 0.04 -1.52 7.58
N ARG A 105 0.50 -0.91 6.48
CA ARG A 105 1.60 -1.40 5.69
C ARG A 105 2.78 -1.33 6.65
N LEU A 106 3.32 -2.49 7.01
CA LEU A 106 4.65 -2.58 7.60
C LEU A 106 5.60 -1.94 6.59
N LEU A 107 5.78 -0.63 6.74
CA LEU A 107 6.76 0.13 6.00
C LEU A 107 8.10 -0.55 6.27
N PRO A 108 8.92 -0.82 5.23
CA PRO A 108 10.25 -1.35 5.45
C PRO A 108 10.97 -0.44 6.45
N SER A 109 11.63 -1.02 7.45
CA SER A 109 12.25 -0.32 8.60
C SER A 109 13.11 0.88 8.18
N ARG A 110 13.79 0.78 7.03
CA ARG A 110 14.60 1.87 6.44
C ARG A 110 13.78 3.10 6.03
N ALA A 111 12.53 2.91 5.59
CA ALA A 111 11.62 4.01 5.26
C ALA A 111 11.01 4.64 6.52
N GLN A 112 10.77 3.84 7.56
CA GLN A 112 10.37 4.36 8.87
C GLN A 112 11.49 5.21 9.47
N GLU A 113 12.74 4.75 9.50
CA GLU A 113 13.87 5.53 10.00
C GLU A 113 14.04 6.87 9.28
N LYS A 114 13.90 6.89 7.94
CA LYS A 114 13.93 8.15 7.18
C LYS A 114 12.78 9.07 7.48
N LEU A 115 11.55 8.56 7.64
CA LEU A 115 10.40 9.39 8.00
C LEU A 115 10.54 9.92 9.43
N PHE A 116 10.98 9.10 10.38
CA PHE A 116 11.24 9.53 11.75
C PHE A 116 12.39 10.54 11.83
N SER A 117 13.44 10.40 11.01
CA SER A 117 14.53 11.39 10.95
C SER A 117 14.10 12.71 10.31
N ILE A 118 13.28 12.67 9.25
CA ILE A 118 12.81 13.87 8.54
C ILE A 118 11.77 14.64 9.38
N PHE A 119 10.87 13.93 10.04
CA PHE A 119 9.85 14.56 10.89
C PHE A 119 10.32 14.84 12.32
N GLY A 120 11.56 14.48 12.67
CA GLY A 120 12.14 14.74 13.99
C GLY A 120 11.39 14.06 15.14
N ILE A 121 10.56 13.05 14.86
CA ILE A 121 9.79 12.30 15.85
C ILE A 121 10.74 11.25 16.46
N GLY A 122 11.62 11.72 17.33
CA GLY A 122 12.43 10.87 18.20
C GLY A 122 11.69 10.54 19.51
N PRO A 123 12.14 9.50 20.25
CA PRO A 123 11.54 9.09 21.52
C PRO A 123 11.41 10.24 22.54
N GLY A 124 12.30 11.24 22.50
CA GLY A 124 12.23 12.42 23.38
C GLY A 124 11.07 13.40 23.10
N VAL A 125 10.46 13.38 21.91
CA VAL A 125 9.28 14.22 21.60
C VAL A 125 8.01 13.64 22.21
N PHE A 126 7.92 12.31 22.27
CA PHE A 126 6.80 11.60 22.89
C PHE A 126 6.76 11.82 24.41
N ASP A 127 7.91 11.82 25.09
CA ASP A 127 8.01 12.15 26.51
C ASP A 127 7.58 13.60 26.81
N LYS A 128 7.94 14.54 25.94
CA LYS A 128 7.54 15.95 26.09
C LYS A 128 6.02 16.11 25.88
N ALA A 129 5.45 15.42 24.89
CA ALA A 129 4.02 15.44 24.62
C ALA A 129 3.22 14.80 25.77
N LEU A 130 3.66 13.66 26.29
CA LEU A 130 3.07 13.00 27.47
C LEU A 130 3.10 13.91 28.71
N ARG A 131 4.19 14.65 28.92
CA ARG A 131 4.31 15.57 30.07
C ARG A 131 3.36 16.77 29.97
N VAL A 132 3.10 17.26 28.76
CA VAL A 132 2.13 18.34 28.52
C VAL A 132 0.68 17.82 28.63
N LEU A 133 0.42 16.59 28.18
CA LEU A 133 -0.90 15.95 28.27
C LEU A 133 -1.23 15.41 29.68
N ALA A 134 -0.22 15.13 30.50
CA ALA A 134 -0.43 14.67 31.88
C ALA A 134 -1.00 15.77 32.79
N TRP A 135 -0.75 17.05 32.48
CA TRP A 135 -1.23 18.17 33.29
C TRP A 135 -2.76 18.30 33.35
N PRO A 136 -3.50 18.22 32.24
CA PRO A 136 -4.97 18.23 32.30
C PRO A 136 -5.55 17.01 33.02
N ALA A 137 -4.92 15.83 32.90
CA ALA A 137 -5.34 14.63 33.64
C ALA A 137 -5.12 14.78 35.15
N ALA A 138 -3.98 15.35 35.56
CA ALA A 138 -3.70 15.64 36.97
C ALA A 138 -4.62 16.74 37.54
N ALA A 139 -4.93 17.77 36.76
CA ALA A 139 -5.88 18.81 37.15
C ALA A 139 -7.30 18.26 37.31
N GLY A 140 -7.73 17.36 36.43
CA GLY A 140 -9.02 16.68 36.54
C GLY A 140 -9.14 15.79 37.79
N LEU A 141 -8.08 15.04 38.11
CA LEU A 141 -8.02 14.23 39.33
C LEU A 141 -8.03 15.09 40.61
N ALA A 142 -7.28 16.19 40.63
CA ALA A 142 -7.29 17.12 41.76
C ALA A 142 -8.67 17.78 41.94
N TRP A 143 -9.33 18.15 40.85
CA TRP A 143 -10.69 18.71 40.87
C TRP A 143 -11.73 17.71 41.37
N GLY A 144 -11.64 16.44 40.94
CA GLY A 144 -12.51 15.36 41.41
C GLY A 144 -12.33 15.03 42.89
N LEU A 145 -11.10 15.09 43.41
CA LEU A 145 -10.82 14.93 44.84
C LEU A 145 -11.36 16.10 45.67
N LEU A 146 -11.33 17.33 45.14
CA LEU A 146 -11.90 18.50 45.82
C LEU A 146 -13.43 18.42 45.93
N TYR A 147 -14.11 17.91 44.90
CA TYR A 147 -15.56 17.74 44.90
C TYR A 147 -16.04 16.57 45.78
N SER A 148 -15.26 15.51 45.89
CA SER A 148 -15.60 14.35 46.74
C SER A 148 -15.31 14.58 48.24
N ALA A 149 -14.56 15.63 48.59
CA ALA A 149 -14.28 16.04 49.96
C ALA A 149 -15.25 17.11 50.51
N ALA A 150 -16.26 17.54 49.75
CA ALA A 150 -17.26 18.49 50.26
C ALA A 150 -18.13 17.80 51.33
N PRO A 151 -18.09 18.24 52.60
CA PRO A 151 -18.89 17.64 53.66
C PRO A 151 -20.37 17.89 53.38
N SER A 152 -21.18 16.85 53.49
CA SER A 152 -22.64 16.93 53.48
C SER A 152 -23.07 17.91 54.57
N LEU A 153 -23.48 19.12 54.18
CA LEU A 153 -24.11 20.07 55.09
C LEU A 153 -25.39 19.42 55.63
N ALA A 154 -25.34 19.10 56.92
CA ALA A 154 -26.45 18.62 57.70
C ALA A 154 -27.63 19.59 57.60
N VAL A 155 -28.79 19.07 57.21
CA VAL A 155 -30.08 19.74 57.29
C VAL A 155 -30.54 19.67 58.76
N PRO A 156 -30.73 20.79 59.48
CA PRO A 156 -31.29 20.78 60.83
C PRO A 156 -32.82 20.55 60.78
N PRO A 157 -33.44 20.13 61.91
CA PRO A 157 -34.72 19.44 61.95
C PRO A 157 -35.94 20.25 61.52
#